data_AF-A0A967IDT4-F1
#
_entry.id   AF-A0A967IDT4-F1
#
_cell.length_a   1.000
_cell.length_b   1.000
_cell.length_c   1.000
_cell.angle_alpha   90.00
_cell.angle_beta   90.00
_cell.angle_gamma   90.00
#
_symmetry.space_group_name_H-M   'P 1'
#
loop_
_entity.id
_entity.type
_entity.pdbx_description
1 polymer ?
#
loop_
_entity_poly.entity_id
_entity_poly.type
_entity_poly.pdbx_seq_one_letter_code
_entity_poly.pdbx_strand_id
1 'polypeptide(L)'
;LPPGFKYVEGSARLDGTAREPVADGRQLRWDNFEVGYNEEHAIELLLVVGSGVTDGKYVNQAHVFDATTGERFSEVATATVRVVPDPTFDCTDVIGKVFDDRNLNGQQDKNEQGLTGVRVVTARGLVATTDEHGRFHIACAAVPDEDRGSNFILKLDDRTLPTGYRVVTENPRVRRATRGKMLKFNFGATIHRVVGIDVADGVFEPETTRLRLQWQSRVDELLDVLQEAPAVLRLSYLADVEDE
;
A
#
# COMPACT_ATOMS: atom_id res chain seq x y z
N LEU A 1 12.14 -30.84 14.07
CA LEU A 1 12.54 -29.43 13.78
C LEU A 1 11.68 -28.81 12.69
N PRO A 2 11.31 -27.53 12.81
CA PRO A 2 10.59 -26.81 11.75
C PRO A 2 11.46 -26.65 10.48
N PRO A 3 10.85 -26.52 9.28
CA PRO A 3 11.59 -26.30 8.04
C PRO A 3 12.50 -25.06 8.11
N GLY A 4 13.71 -25.17 7.55
CA GLY A 4 14.70 -24.10 7.53
C GLY A 4 15.50 -23.91 8.83
N PHE A 5 15.14 -24.59 9.92
CA PHE A 5 15.93 -24.60 11.16
C PHE A 5 16.94 -25.75 11.14
N LYS A 6 18.14 -25.49 11.65
CA LYS A 6 19.22 -26.47 11.74
C LYS A 6 19.68 -26.63 13.18
N TYR A 7 19.90 -27.86 13.60
CA TYR A 7 20.54 -28.16 14.87
C TYR A 7 22.00 -27.73 14.85
N VAL A 8 22.48 -27.18 15.98
CA VAL A 8 23.89 -26.85 16.18
C VAL A 8 24.58 -28.06 16.83
N GLU A 9 25.44 -28.74 16.08
CA GLU A 9 26.22 -29.87 16.56
C GLU A 9 27.01 -29.52 17.83
N GLY A 10 27.00 -30.41 18.82
CA GLY A 10 27.67 -30.19 20.12
C GLY A 10 26.86 -29.36 21.12
N SER A 11 25.68 -28.87 20.76
CA SER A 11 24.85 -28.03 21.63
C SER A 11 23.89 -28.81 22.53
N ALA A 12 23.60 -30.08 22.22
CA ALA A 12 22.60 -30.83 22.95
C ALA A 12 23.07 -31.19 24.37
N ARG A 13 22.17 -30.99 25.33
CA ARG A 13 22.35 -31.40 26.73
C ARG A 13 21.16 -32.25 27.14
N LEU A 14 21.43 -33.31 27.89
CA LEU A 14 20.43 -34.03 28.67
C LEU A 14 20.76 -33.83 30.14
N ASP A 15 19.85 -33.23 30.89
CA ASP A 15 20.03 -32.91 32.31
C ASP A 15 21.35 -32.17 32.59
N GLY A 16 21.68 -31.21 31.70
CA GLY A 16 22.90 -30.42 31.74
C GLY A 16 24.16 -31.13 31.23
N THR A 17 24.12 -32.43 30.94
CA THR A 17 25.27 -33.20 30.43
C THR A 17 25.25 -33.29 28.90
N ALA A 18 26.41 -33.13 28.25
CA ALA A 18 26.51 -33.23 26.79
C ALA A 18 26.05 -34.61 26.28
N ARG A 19 25.03 -34.61 25.42
CA ARG A 19 24.47 -35.83 24.83
C ARG A 19 23.86 -35.52 23.46
N GLU A 20 24.57 -35.94 22.41
CA GLU A 20 24.16 -35.67 21.03
C GLU A 20 23.01 -36.59 20.57
N PRO A 21 22.07 -36.06 19.77
CA PRO A 21 21.06 -36.88 19.10
C PRO A 21 21.63 -37.62 17.89
N VAL A 22 20.94 -38.69 17.49
CA VAL A 22 21.00 -39.17 16.11
C VAL A 22 20.12 -38.26 15.26
N ALA A 23 20.73 -37.50 14.36
CA ALA A 23 20.02 -36.60 13.45
C ALA A 23 19.71 -37.28 12.12
N ASP A 24 18.45 -37.26 11.70
CA ASP A 24 17.99 -37.63 10.36
C ASP A 24 17.17 -36.48 9.77
N GLY A 25 17.84 -35.66 8.96
CA GLY A 25 17.26 -34.43 8.40
C GLY A 25 16.78 -33.47 9.49
N ARG A 26 15.45 -33.39 9.68
CA ARG A 26 14.80 -32.52 10.68
C ARG A 26 14.36 -33.27 11.94
N GLN A 27 14.59 -34.57 12.01
CA GLN A 27 14.30 -35.38 13.18
C GLN A 27 15.57 -35.52 14.00
N LEU A 28 15.47 -35.23 15.30
CA LEU A 28 16.52 -35.46 16.27
C LEU A 28 16.01 -36.53 17.23
N ARG A 29 16.75 -37.62 17.37
CA ARG A 29 16.36 -38.75 18.20
C ARG A 29 17.41 -38.99 19.28
N TRP A 30 16.94 -39.10 20.52
CA TRP A 30 17.73 -39.59 21.65
C TRP A 30 17.18 -40.96 22.03
N ASP A 31 18.06 -41.96 22.05
CA ASP A 31 17.74 -43.34 22.42
C ASP A 31 18.25 -43.65 23.83
N ASN A 32 17.86 -44.81 24.37
CA ASN A 32 18.29 -45.33 25.68
C ASN A 32 18.00 -44.36 26.82
N PHE A 33 16.71 -44.20 27.05
CA PHE A 33 16.18 -43.29 28.02
C PHE A 33 15.11 -44.02 28.83
N GLU A 34 15.32 -44.05 30.14
CA GLU A 34 14.36 -44.58 31.09
C GLU A 34 13.67 -43.37 31.74
N VAL A 35 12.35 -43.40 31.83
CA VAL A 35 11.58 -42.38 32.54
C VAL A 35 10.84 -43.08 33.66
N GLY A 36 11.32 -42.91 34.88
CA GLY A 36 10.65 -43.39 36.08
C GLY A 36 9.36 -42.64 36.40
N TYR A 37 8.61 -43.15 37.37
CA TYR A 37 7.43 -42.48 37.88
C TYR A 37 7.81 -41.15 38.56
N ASN A 38 7.18 -40.05 38.15
CA ASN A 38 7.50 -38.69 38.59
C ASN A 38 8.95 -38.25 38.32
N GLU A 39 9.63 -38.90 37.36
CA GLU A 39 10.94 -38.46 36.89
C GLU A 39 10.79 -37.45 35.75
N GLU A 40 11.58 -36.40 35.80
CA GLU A 40 11.66 -35.37 34.76
C GLU A 40 13.07 -35.32 34.22
N HIS A 41 13.17 -35.13 32.92
CA HIS A 41 14.42 -35.01 32.20
C HIS A 41 14.33 -33.85 31.22
N ALA A 42 15.39 -33.05 31.15
CA ALA A 42 15.46 -31.87 30.32
C ALA A 42 16.40 -32.11 29.14
N ILE A 43 15.87 -32.00 27.91
CA ILE A 43 16.68 -31.94 26.69
C ILE A 43 16.78 -30.49 26.25
N GLU A 44 17.99 -29.95 26.28
CA GLU A 44 18.31 -28.62 25.81
C GLU A 44 19.09 -28.73 24.50
N LEU A 45 18.83 -27.82 23.55
CA LEU A 45 19.50 -27.80 22.26
C LEU A 45 19.46 -26.40 21.65
N LEU A 46 20.43 -26.08 20.80
CA LEU A 46 20.44 -24.83 20.03
C LEU A 46 20.04 -25.10 18.58
N LEU A 47 19.18 -24.22 18.07
CA LEU A 47 18.78 -24.19 16.67
C LEU A 47 19.23 -22.88 16.03
N VAL A 48 19.73 -22.96 14.80
CA VAL A 48 20.01 -21.79 13.95
C VAL A 48 18.92 -21.68 12.88
N VAL A 49 18.45 -20.45 12.66
CA VAL A 49 17.52 -20.10 11.59
C VAL A 49 18.30 -20.02 10.28
N GLY A 50 17.94 -20.84 9.30
CA GLY A 50 18.57 -20.86 7.98
C GLY A 50 18.05 -19.77 7.05
N SER A 51 18.78 -19.53 5.96
CA SER A 51 18.50 -18.45 4.99
C SER A 51 17.22 -18.60 4.16
N GLY A 52 16.56 -19.76 4.19
CA GLY A 52 15.29 -20.00 3.50
C GLY A 52 14.06 -19.84 4.41
N VAL A 53 14.25 -19.31 5.63
CA VAL A 53 13.18 -19.06 6.58
C VAL A 53 12.62 -17.66 6.32
N THR A 54 11.32 -17.60 6.05
CA THR A 54 10.60 -16.37 5.74
C THR A 54 9.81 -15.92 6.98
N ASP A 55 9.13 -14.80 6.91
CA ASP A 55 8.23 -14.36 7.97
C ASP A 55 7.11 -15.38 8.23
N GLY A 56 6.88 -15.74 9.49
CA GLY A 56 5.96 -16.80 9.84
C GLY A 56 6.11 -17.40 11.24
N LYS A 57 5.31 -18.43 11.52
CA LYS A 57 5.38 -19.24 12.74
C LYS A 57 5.97 -20.61 12.43
N TYR A 58 6.99 -20.98 13.18
CA TYR A 58 7.72 -22.23 13.02
C TYR A 58 7.61 -23.03 14.31
N VAL A 59 6.92 -24.18 14.23
CA VAL A 59 6.63 -25.01 15.40
C VAL A 59 7.64 -26.13 15.49
N ASN A 60 8.43 -26.15 16.57
CA ASN A 60 9.15 -27.33 16.98
C ASN A 60 8.23 -28.25 17.77
N GLN A 61 8.36 -29.56 17.56
CA GLN A 61 7.53 -30.59 18.18
C GLN A 61 8.44 -31.67 18.77
N ALA A 62 8.07 -32.18 19.94
CA ALA A 62 8.75 -33.27 20.62
C ALA A 62 7.72 -34.24 21.22
N HIS A 63 8.03 -35.54 21.22
CA HIS A 63 7.22 -36.59 21.83
C HIS A 63 8.11 -37.81 22.09
N VAL A 64 7.67 -38.67 23.01
CA VAL A 64 8.35 -39.89 23.42
C VAL A 64 7.70 -41.09 22.73
N PHE A 65 8.53 -42.04 22.28
CA PHE A 65 8.10 -43.35 21.81
C PHE A 65 8.49 -44.42 22.81
N ASP A 66 7.63 -45.42 22.97
CA ASP A 66 8.01 -46.66 23.66
C ASP A 66 8.91 -47.48 22.72
N ALA A 67 10.13 -47.77 23.17
CA ALA A 67 11.12 -48.46 22.36
C ALA A 67 10.77 -49.94 22.06
N THR A 68 9.87 -50.54 22.84
CA THR A 68 9.45 -51.94 22.72
C THR A 68 8.29 -52.08 21.73
N THR A 69 7.30 -51.20 21.82
CA THR A 69 6.10 -51.24 20.97
C THR A 69 6.22 -50.36 19.71
N GLY A 70 7.11 -49.36 19.73
CA GLY A 70 7.22 -48.35 18.68
C GLY A 70 6.10 -47.32 18.70
N GLU A 71 5.16 -47.41 19.66
CA GLU A 71 4.03 -46.50 19.76
C GLU A 71 4.39 -45.20 20.48
N ARG A 72 3.64 -44.14 20.19
CA ARG A 72 3.79 -42.85 20.86
C ARG A 72 3.34 -43.00 22.32
N PHE A 73 4.27 -42.81 23.25
CA PHE A 73 4.04 -42.92 24.68
C PHE A 73 3.55 -41.59 25.31
N SER A 74 3.89 -40.44 24.72
CA SER A 74 3.55 -39.12 25.28
C SER A 74 2.66 -38.27 24.37
N GLU A 75 2.10 -37.21 24.94
CA GLU A 75 1.57 -36.11 24.15
C GLU A 75 2.67 -35.34 23.39
N VAL A 76 2.27 -34.56 22.39
CA VAL A 76 3.19 -33.74 21.60
C VAL A 76 3.44 -32.41 22.31
N ALA A 77 4.66 -32.23 22.82
CA ALA A 77 5.14 -30.95 23.29
C ALA A 77 5.46 -30.04 22.10
N THR A 78 5.19 -28.74 22.23
CA THR A 78 5.44 -27.76 21.16
C THR A 78 6.17 -26.53 21.67
N ALA A 79 7.04 -25.98 20.83
CA ALA A 79 7.68 -24.69 21.04
C ALA A 79 7.64 -23.90 19.73
N THR A 80 7.11 -22.67 19.75
CA THR A 80 6.90 -21.88 18.53
C THR A 80 7.92 -20.73 18.45
N VAL A 81 8.62 -20.65 17.33
CA VAL A 81 9.44 -19.49 16.95
C VAL A 81 8.64 -18.64 15.97
N ARG A 82 8.53 -17.33 16.24
CA ARG A 82 7.94 -16.37 15.31
C ARG A 82 9.03 -15.56 14.64
N VAL A 83 9.14 -15.70 13.34
CA VAL A 83 10.00 -14.86 12.50
C VAL A 83 9.16 -13.68 12.05
N VAL A 84 9.61 -12.48 12.39
CA VAL A 84 8.91 -11.24 12.05
C VAL A 84 9.78 -10.36 11.16
N PRO A 85 9.16 -9.56 10.30
CA PRO A 85 9.86 -8.53 9.55
C PRO A 85 10.56 -7.53 10.47
N ASP A 86 11.74 -7.06 10.07
CA ASP A 86 12.44 -5.96 10.72
C ASP A 86 11.77 -4.63 10.34
N PRO A 87 11.30 -3.83 11.31
CA PRO A 87 10.59 -2.60 11.01
C PRO A 87 11.46 -1.53 10.32
N THR A 88 12.78 -1.62 10.42
CA THR A 88 13.75 -0.70 9.81
C THR A 88 14.06 -1.08 8.37
N PHE A 89 14.18 -2.38 8.11
CA PHE A 89 14.66 -2.89 6.81
C PHE A 89 13.57 -3.47 5.92
N ASP A 90 12.46 -3.94 6.48
CA ASP A 90 11.42 -4.64 5.70
C ASP A 90 10.18 -3.80 5.44
N CYS A 91 9.94 -2.78 6.27
CA CYS A 91 8.82 -1.87 6.10
C CYS A 91 8.98 -0.99 4.84
N THR A 92 7.90 -0.86 4.09
CA THR A 92 7.76 0.14 3.02
C THR A 92 7.07 1.37 3.58
N ASP A 93 7.81 2.49 3.64
CA ASP A 93 7.20 3.79 3.88
C ASP A 93 6.57 4.33 2.61
N VAL A 94 5.43 5.01 2.77
CA VAL A 94 4.76 5.71 1.68
C VAL A 94 4.88 7.20 1.93
N ILE A 95 5.48 7.90 0.98
CA ILE A 95 5.57 9.36 0.98
C ILE A 95 4.84 9.92 -0.23
N GLY A 96 4.45 11.17 -0.17
CA GLY A 96 3.74 11.76 -1.28
C GLY A 96 3.42 13.22 -1.11
N LYS A 97 2.82 13.76 -2.17
CA LYS A 97 2.31 15.11 -2.19
C LYS A 97 1.02 15.21 -3.00
N VAL A 98 0.07 15.99 -2.48
CA VAL A 98 -1.08 16.49 -3.21
C VAL A 98 -0.77 17.92 -3.65
N PHE A 99 -0.92 18.22 -4.94
CA PHE A 99 -0.54 19.50 -5.51
C PHE A 99 -1.61 20.06 -6.45
N ASP A 100 -1.60 21.39 -6.57
CA ASP A 100 -2.40 22.18 -7.50
C ASP A 100 -1.81 22.05 -8.91
N ASP A 101 -2.35 21.11 -9.68
CA ASP A 101 -1.96 20.81 -11.06
C ASP A 101 -2.60 21.83 -12.00
N ARG A 102 -1.88 22.92 -12.28
CA ARG A 102 -2.42 24.08 -13.00
C ARG A 102 -2.40 23.91 -14.50
N ASN A 103 -1.48 23.10 -15.00
CA ASN A 103 -1.32 22.83 -16.43
C ASN A 103 -1.93 21.47 -16.85
N LEU A 104 -2.50 20.71 -15.91
CA LEU A 104 -3.18 19.44 -16.12
C LEU A 104 -2.28 18.35 -16.68
N ASN A 105 -0.98 18.37 -16.37
CA ASN A 105 -0.02 17.40 -16.88
C ASN A 105 0.14 16.16 -15.97
N GLY A 106 -0.47 16.17 -14.78
CA GLY A 106 -0.42 15.07 -13.81
C GLY A 106 0.91 14.91 -13.08
N GLN A 107 1.86 15.84 -13.26
CA GLN A 107 3.20 15.85 -12.67
C GLN A 107 3.44 17.16 -11.93
N GLN A 108 4.08 17.07 -10.77
CA GLN A 108 4.31 18.27 -9.97
C GLN A 108 5.43 19.13 -10.57
N ASP A 109 5.09 20.34 -10.99
CA ASP A 109 6.04 21.35 -11.45
C ASP A 109 6.53 22.26 -10.32
N LYS A 110 7.64 23.00 -10.55
CA LYS A 110 8.26 23.88 -9.54
C LYS A 110 7.31 24.97 -9.03
N ASN A 111 6.37 25.41 -9.86
CA ASN A 111 5.45 26.50 -9.56
C ASN A 111 4.14 26.01 -8.92
N GLU A 112 3.97 24.69 -8.79
CA GLU A 112 2.73 24.09 -8.29
C GLU A 112 2.77 23.89 -6.79
N GLN A 113 1.81 24.53 -6.13
CA GLN A 113 1.72 24.54 -4.67
C GLN A 113 1.08 23.26 -4.15
N GLY A 114 1.37 22.93 -2.90
CA GLY A 114 0.73 21.80 -2.25
C GLY A 114 -0.68 22.13 -1.79
N LEU A 115 -1.56 21.13 -1.77
CA LEU A 115 -2.90 21.27 -1.20
C LEU A 115 -2.92 20.66 0.21
N THR A 116 -3.20 21.50 1.19
CA THR A 116 -3.22 21.14 2.62
C THR A 116 -4.55 20.54 3.06
N GLY A 117 -4.54 19.75 4.14
CA GLY A 117 -5.76 19.19 4.75
C GLY A 117 -6.43 18.07 3.95
N VAL A 118 -5.80 17.60 2.87
CA VAL A 118 -6.34 16.56 1.99
C VAL A 118 -6.01 15.19 2.56
N ARG A 119 -7.01 14.32 2.66
CA ARG A 119 -6.83 12.94 3.15
C ARG A 119 -6.47 11.98 2.03
N VAL A 120 -5.54 11.09 2.33
CA VAL A 120 -5.25 9.89 1.54
C VAL A 120 -5.48 8.66 2.40
N VAL A 121 -6.01 7.60 1.80
CA VAL A 121 -6.49 6.40 2.49
C VAL A 121 -5.95 5.16 1.78
N THR A 122 -5.40 4.22 2.54
CA THR A 122 -4.94 2.93 2.04
C THR A 122 -6.09 1.93 2.02
N ALA A 123 -5.98 0.87 1.21
CA ALA A 123 -6.96 -0.22 1.21
C ALA A 123 -7.10 -0.93 2.56
N ARG A 124 -6.12 -0.77 3.48
CA ARG A 124 -6.12 -1.33 4.84
C ARG A 124 -6.70 -0.37 5.88
N GLY A 125 -7.20 0.79 5.47
CA GLY A 125 -7.82 1.78 6.36
C GLY A 125 -6.84 2.72 7.07
N LEU A 126 -5.55 2.73 6.71
CA LEU A 126 -4.62 3.75 7.19
C LEU A 126 -4.94 5.08 6.50
N VAL A 127 -4.94 6.16 7.26
CA VAL A 127 -5.24 7.52 6.78
C VAL A 127 -4.08 8.44 7.08
N ALA A 128 -3.68 9.25 6.10
CA ALA A 128 -2.78 10.38 6.29
C ALA A 128 -3.42 11.65 5.75
N THR A 129 -3.08 12.79 6.34
CA THR A 129 -3.55 14.12 5.93
C THR A 129 -2.35 14.94 5.48
N THR A 130 -2.51 15.72 4.42
CA THR A 130 -1.43 16.56 3.92
C THR A 130 -1.13 17.75 4.82
N ASP A 131 0.15 18.08 4.94
CA ASP A 131 0.65 19.28 5.63
C ASP A 131 0.39 20.56 4.83
N GLU A 132 0.85 21.71 5.34
CA GLU A 132 0.74 23.02 4.67
C GLU A 132 1.38 23.07 3.27
N HIS A 133 2.33 22.17 2.99
CA HIS A 133 3.01 22.04 1.72
C HIS A 133 2.46 20.90 0.86
N GLY A 134 1.31 20.34 1.23
CA GLY A 134 0.65 19.24 0.54
C GLY A 134 1.31 17.88 0.72
N ARG A 135 2.34 17.76 1.57
CA ARG A 135 3.11 16.53 1.76
C ARG A 135 2.40 15.62 2.74
N PHE A 136 2.51 14.31 2.54
CA PHE A 136 2.05 13.31 3.48
C PHE A 136 3.05 12.16 3.57
N HIS A 137 2.98 11.42 4.67
CA HIS A 137 3.68 10.14 4.80
C HIS A 137 2.86 9.16 5.63
N ILE A 138 3.09 7.86 5.39
CA ILE A 138 2.59 6.75 6.19
C ILE A 138 3.80 5.86 6.46
N ALA A 139 4.26 5.87 7.71
CA ALA A 139 5.37 5.03 8.17
C ALA A 139 4.93 3.56 8.22
N CYS A 140 5.82 2.66 7.80
CA CYS A 140 5.58 1.21 7.67
C CYS A 140 4.18 0.89 7.12
N ALA A 141 3.84 1.48 5.96
CA ALA A 141 2.52 1.35 5.37
C ALA A 141 2.21 -0.10 4.94
N ALA A 142 3.24 -0.87 4.59
CA ALA A 142 3.15 -2.29 4.31
C ALA A 142 4.48 -3.01 4.57
N VAL A 143 4.40 -4.31 4.84
CA VAL A 143 5.50 -5.25 4.64
C VAL A 143 5.15 -6.10 3.42
N PRO A 144 5.75 -5.84 2.26
CA PRO A 144 5.57 -6.66 1.07
C PRO A 144 6.15 -8.07 1.23
N ASP A 145 5.65 -9.00 0.43
CA ASP A 145 6.27 -10.31 0.23
C ASP A 145 7.74 -10.12 -0.19
N GLU A 146 8.65 -10.89 0.39
CA GLU A 146 10.10 -10.78 0.17
C GLU A 146 10.52 -11.03 -1.27
N ASP A 147 9.99 -12.08 -1.89
CA ASP A 147 10.44 -12.52 -3.20
C ASP A 147 9.81 -11.71 -4.32
N ARG A 148 8.49 -11.49 -4.22
CA ARG A 148 7.72 -10.89 -5.32
C ARG A 148 7.35 -9.43 -5.05
N GLY A 149 7.31 -8.99 -3.79
CA GLY A 149 6.69 -7.74 -3.40
C GLY A 149 5.15 -7.83 -3.36
N SER A 150 4.47 -6.69 -3.20
CA SER A 150 3.00 -6.63 -3.13
C SER A 150 2.46 -5.39 -3.82
N ASN A 151 1.22 -5.41 -4.31
CA ASN A 151 0.60 -4.19 -4.81
C ASN A 151 0.14 -3.33 -3.64
N PHE A 152 0.43 -2.04 -3.71
CA PHE A 152 -0.01 -1.05 -2.75
C PHE A 152 -0.98 -0.08 -3.43
N ILE A 153 -2.17 0.07 -2.84
CA ILE A 153 -3.25 0.90 -3.36
C ILE A 153 -3.44 2.08 -2.41
N LEU A 154 -3.39 3.29 -2.97
CA LEU A 154 -3.64 4.52 -2.23
C LEU A 154 -4.70 5.35 -2.96
N LYS A 155 -5.71 5.79 -2.23
CA LYS A 155 -6.79 6.65 -2.75
C LYS A 155 -6.73 8.02 -2.09
N LEU A 156 -6.86 9.08 -2.87
CA LEU A 156 -7.16 10.41 -2.36
C LEU A 156 -8.66 10.53 -2.10
N ASP A 157 -9.05 11.05 -0.93
CA ASP A 157 -10.45 11.35 -0.60
C ASP A 157 -10.82 12.72 -1.18
N ASP A 158 -11.51 12.69 -2.32
CA ASP A 158 -11.94 13.86 -3.09
C ASP A 158 -12.81 14.83 -2.28
N ARG A 159 -13.55 14.32 -1.29
CA ARG A 159 -14.39 15.14 -0.40
C ARG A 159 -13.60 16.06 0.54
N THR A 160 -12.31 15.81 0.69
CA THR A 160 -11.40 16.62 1.53
C THR A 160 -10.57 17.61 0.74
N LEU A 161 -10.73 17.63 -0.58
CA LEU A 161 -10.13 18.68 -1.39
C LEU A 161 -10.76 20.05 -1.04
N PRO A 162 -9.98 21.14 -1.14
CA PRO A 162 -10.53 22.49 -1.04
C PRO A 162 -11.66 22.69 -2.06
N THR A 163 -12.61 23.58 -1.73
CA THR A 163 -13.78 23.83 -2.58
C THR A 163 -13.39 24.13 -4.02
N GLY A 164 -14.03 23.45 -4.97
CA GLY A 164 -13.82 23.63 -6.41
C GLY A 164 -12.73 22.74 -7.01
N TYR A 165 -11.87 22.12 -6.19
CA TYR A 165 -10.84 21.21 -6.68
C TYR A 165 -11.42 19.85 -7.09
N ARG A 166 -10.84 19.25 -8.13
CA ARG A 166 -11.07 17.86 -8.54
C ARG A 166 -9.75 17.17 -8.83
N VAL A 167 -9.66 15.88 -8.50
CA VAL A 167 -8.48 15.07 -8.83
C VAL A 167 -8.41 14.86 -10.34
N VAL A 168 -7.23 15.09 -10.91
CA VAL A 168 -6.96 14.90 -12.36
C VAL A 168 -6.02 13.73 -12.64
N THR A 169 -5.22 13.34 -11.66
CA THR A 169 -4.44 12.10 -11.75
C THR A 169 -5.29 10.86 -11.46
N GLU A 170 -4.81 9.69 -11.86
CA GLU A 170 -5.39 8.40 -11.47
C GLU A 170 -5.73 8.34 -9.97
N ASN A 171 -6.95 7.90 -9.63
CA ASN A 171 -7.41 7.76 -8.26
C ASN A 171 -8.49 6.65 -8.17
N PRO A 172 -8.25 5.53 -7.48
CA PRO A 172 -7.06 5.20 -6.68
C PRO A 172 -5.82 4.90 -7.53
N ARG A 173 -4.62 5.11 -6.98
CA ARG A 173 -3.37 4.72 -7.62
C ARG A 173 -2.87 3.39 -7.09
N VAL A 174 -2.27 2.60 -7.97
CA VAL A 174 -1.62 1.33 -7.61
C VAL A 174 -0.15 1.39 -7.97
N ARG A 175 0.73 1.03 -7.03
CA ARG A 175 2.16 0.81 -7.31
C ARG A 175 2.64 -0.49 -6.69
N ARG A 176 3.68 -1.09 -7.30
CA ARG A 176 4.35 -2.26 -6.74
C ARG A 176 5.23 -1.83 -5.58
N ALA A 177 4.95 -2.36 -4.39
CA ALA A 177 5.77 -2.25 -3.19
C ALA A 177 6.84 -3.33 -3.18
N THR A 178 8.06 -2.93 -2.85
CA THR A 178 9.20 -3.84 -2.61
C THR A 178 9.63 -3.65 -1.17
N ARG A 179 9.87 -4.76 -0.47
CA ARG A 179 10.28 -4.81 0.93
C ARG A 179 11.46 -3.86 1.19
N GLY A 180 11.35 -3.03 2.23
CA GLY A 180 12.34 -2.02 2.61
C GLY A 180 12.48 -0.79 1.73
N LYS A 181 11.82 -0.75 0.56
CA LYS A 181 11.89 0.42 -0.33
C LYS A 181 10.73 1.37 -0.09
N MET A 182 11.04 2.66 -0.08
CA MET A 182 10.02 3.71 -0.05
C MET A 182 9.20 3.75 -1.35
N LEU A 183 7.92 4.08 -1.22
CA LEU A 183 7.03 4.38 -2.33
C LEU A 183 6.66 5.85 -2.37
N LYS A 184 6.61 6.39 -3.58
CA LYS A 184 6.17 7.76 -3.83
C LYS A 184 4.80 7.77 -4.52
N PHE A 185 3.83 8.41 -3.89
CA PHE A 185 2.48 8.65 -4.42
C PHE A 185 2.21 10.14 -4.50
N ASN A 186 2.06 10.65 -5.72
CA ASN A 186 1.65 12.03 -5.92
C ASN A 186 0.24 12.07 -6.53
N PHE A 187 -0.54 13.06 -6.14
CA PHE A 187 -1.87 13.32 -6.70
C PHE A 187 -1.96 14.77 -7.16
N GLY A 188 -2.33 14.96 -8.42
CA GLY A 188 -2.64 16.27 -8.97
C GLY A 188 -4.14 16.52 -8.82
N ALA A 189 -4.50 17.70 -8.35
CA ALA A 189 -5.87 18.19 -8.38
C ALA A 189 -5.88 19.64 -8.91
N THR A 190 -6.97 20.02 -9.55
CA THR A 190 -7.11 21.34 -10.18
C THR A 190 -8.47 21.94 -9.87
N ILE A 191 -8.57 23.27 -9.89
CA ILE A 191 -9.86 23.95 -10.06
C ILE A 191 -10.06 24.17 -11.54
N HIS A 192 -11.12 23.60 -12.12
CA HIS A 192 -11.42 23.85 -13.53
C HIS A 192 -11.73 25.33 -13.76
N ARG A 193 -10.99 25.96 -14.67
CA ARG A 193 -11.37 27.26 -15.25
C ARG A 193 -12.61 27.04 -16.09
N VAL A 194 -13.75 27.60 -15.68
CA VAL A 194 -14.98 27.54 -16.46
C VAL A 194 -15.12 28.85 -17.23
N VAL A 195 -15.13 28.76 -18.55
CA VAL A 195 -15.44 29.88 -19.44
C VAL A 195 -16.89 29.71 -19.86
N GLY A 196 -17.77 30.61 -19.43
CA GLY A 196 -19.18 30.58 -19.77
C GLY A 196 -19.49 31.46 -20.97
N ILE A 197 -20.30 30.98 -21.89
CA ILE A 197 -20.93 31.80 -22.93
C ILE A 197 -22.43 31.54 -22.92
N ASP A 198 -23.19 32.62 -22.86
CA ASP A 198 -24.63 32.61 -22.99
C ASP A 198 -25.00 33.10 -24.39
N VAL A 199 -25.76 32.30 -25.11
CA VAL A 199 -26.15 32.52 -26.51
C VAL A 199 -27.67 32.70 -26.55
N ALA A 200 -28.17 33.72 -27.23
CA ALA A 200 -29.60 33.97 -27.38
C ALA A 200 -29.99 33.96 -28.86
N ASP A 201 -31.28 33.77 -29.18
CA ASP A 201 -31.76 33.70 -30.57
C ASP A 201 -31.35 34.91 -31.42
N GLY A 202 -31.39 36.12 -30.84
CA GLY A 202 -31.04 37.37 -31.52
C GLY A 202 -29.60 37.48 -32.05
N VAL A 203 -28.70 36.54 -31.73
CA VAL A 203 -27.35 36.50 -32.29
C VAL A 203 -27.27 35.84 -33.67
N PHE A 204 -28.32 35.12 -34.08
CA PHE A 204 -28.41 34.44 -35.37
C PHE A 204 -29.26 35.24 -36.38
N GLU A 205 -29.06 35.01 -37.68
CA GLU A 205 -29.99 35.47 -38.72
C GLU A 205 -31.31 34.69 -38.61
N PRO A 206 -32.49 35.33 -38.81
CA PRO A 206 -33.79 34.68 -38.63
C PRO A 206 -33.91 33.37 -39.40
N GLU A 207 -34.43 32.32 -38.75
CA GLU A 207 -34.61 30.98 -39.31
C GLU A 207 -33.31 30.30 -39.80
N THR A 208 -32.15 30.73 -39.30
CA THR A 208 -30.86 30.12 -39.66
C THR A 208 -29.97 29.86 -38.45
N THR A 209 -28.91 29.08 -38.64
CA THR A 209 -27.82 28.88 -37.68
C THR A 209 -26.63 29.82 -37.93
N ARG A 210 -26.78 30.83 -38.80
CA ARG A 210 -25.70 31.77 -39.13
C ARG A 210 -25.62 32.88 -38.09
N LEU A 211 -24.47 33.03 -37.46
CA LEU A 211 -24.16 34.16 -36.59
C LEU A 211 -24.14 35.46 -37.41
N ARG A 212 -24.84 36.49 -36.93
CA ARG A 212 -24.81 37.82 -37.54
C ARG A 212 -23.39 38.37 -37.53
N LEU A 213 -23.03 39.17 -38.53
CA LEU A 213 -21.66 39.68 -38.74
C LEU A 213 -21.09 40.37 -37.49
N GLN A 214 -21.91 41.15 -36.76
CA GLN A 214 -21.46 41.86 -35.56
C GLN A 214 -21.07 40.96 -34.39
N TRP A 215 -21.47 39.68 -34.40
CA TRP A 215 -21.20 38.73 -33.32
C TRP A 215 -20.08 37.75 -33.67
N GLN A 216 -19.60 37.72 -34.93
CA GLN A 216 -18.52 36.83 -35.34
C GLN A 216 -17.22 37.10 -34.57
N SER A 217 -16.87 38.38 -34.35
CA SER A 217 -15.67 38.76 -33.58
C SER A 217 -15.70 38.31 -32.12
N ARG A 218 -16.88 38.05 -31.54
CA ARG A 218 -17.00 37.52 -30.17
C ARG A 218 -16.60 36.06 -30.07
N VAL A 219 -16.70 35.32 -31.18
CA VAL A 219 -16.22 33.94 -31.24
C VAL A 219 -14.69 33.92 -31.21
N ASP A 220 -14.03 34.82 -31.95
CA ASP A 220 -12.58 34.94 -31.92
C ASP A 220 -12.08 35.34 -30.53
N GLU A 221 -12.74 36.31 -29.88
CA GLU A 221 -12.45 36.70 -28.49
C GLU A 221 -12.62 35.53 -27.50
N LEU A 222 -13.66 34.70 -27.67
CA LEU A 222 -13.83 33.48 -26.87
C LEU A 222 -12.66 32.51 -27.08
N LEU A 223 -12.22 32.32 -28.33
CA LEU A 223 -11.10 31.45 -28.65
C LEU A 223 -9.80 31.95 -28.03
N ASP A 224 -9.54 33.25 -28.07
CA ASP A 224 -8.38 33.87 -27.42
C ASP A 224 -8.39 33.58 -25.91
N VAL A 225 -9.54 33.79 -25.25
CA VAL A 225 -9.72 33.50 -23.82
C VAL A 225 -9.52 32.01 -23.53
N LEU A 226 -10.03 31.10 -24.37
CA LEU A 226 -9.85 29.66 -24.19
C LEU A 226 -8.39 29.21 -24.38
N GLN A 227 -7.60 29.91 -25.19
CA GLN A 227 -6.19 29.59 -25.42
C GLN A 227 -5.27 29.98 -24.25
N GLU A 228 -5.69 30.89 -23.37
CA GLU A 228 -4.87 31.33 -22.23
C GLU A 228 -4.49 30.20 -21.26
N ALA A 229 -5.41 29.27 -21.01
CA ALA A 229 -5.22 28.16 -20.07
C ALA A 229 -6.29 27.07 -20.28
N PRO A 230 -6.00 25.80 -19.93
CA PRO A 230 -6.98 24.73 -19.98
C PRO A 230 -8.28 25.11 -19.27
N ALA A 231 -9.40 25.01 -19.99
CA ALA A 231 -10.71 25.44 -19.50
C ALA A 231 -11.82 24.49 -19.93
N VAL A 232 -12.92 24.49 -19.16
CA VAL A 232 -14.19 23.88 -19.52
C VAL A 232 -15.08 24.97 -20.09
N LEU A 233 -15.43 24.88 -21.38
CA LEU A 233 -16.40 25.78 -22.00
C LEU A 233 -17.83 25.37 -21.58
N ARG A 234 -18.57 26.27 -20.93
CA ARG A 234 -19.99 26.10 -20.64
C ARG A 234 -20.80 26.94 -21.61
N LEU A 235 -21.55 26.27 -22.48
CA LEU A 235 -22.49 26.90 -23.41
C LEU A 235 -23.89 26.87 -22.76
N SER A 236 -24.53 28.03 -22.60
CA SER A 236 -25.95 28.12 -22.24
C SER A 236 -26.71 28.79 -23.39
N TYR A 237 -27.84 28.22 -23.81
CA TYR A 237 -28.72 28.87 -24.78
C TYR A 237 -29.95 29.42 -24.05
N LEU A 238 -30.14 30.73 -24.15
CA LEU A 238 -31.29 31.46 -23.64
C LEU A 238 -32.37 31.41 -24.72
N ALA A 239 -33.26 30.43 -24.61
CA ALA A 239 -34.49 30.42 -25.40
C ALA A 239 -35.45 31.43 -24.77
N ASP A 240 -35.95 32.39 -25.55
CA ASP A 240 -37.10 33.19 -25.12
C ASP A 240 -38.29 32.25 -24.88
N VAL A 241 -39.02 32.52 -23.80
CA VAL A 241 -40.22 31.77 -23.42
C VAL A 241 -41.27 32.00 -24.51
N GLU A 242 -41.87 30.93 -25.03
CA GLU A 242 -42.96 30.99 -26.02
C GLU A 242 -44.06 31.96 -25.57
N ASP A 243 -44.50 32.86 -26.46
CA ASP A 243 -45.73 33.63 -26.29
C ASP A 243 -46.94 32.67 -26.30
N GLU A 244 -47.78 32.69 -25.25
CA GLU A 244 -49.11 32.03 -25.20
C GLU A 244 -50.11 32.65 -26.17
#